data_AF-A0A3N5RI96-F1
#
_entry.id   AF-A0A3N5RI96-F1
#
_cell.length_a   1.000
_cell.length_b   1.000
_cell.length_c   1.000
_cell.angle_alpha   90.00
_cell.angle_beta   90.00
_cell.angle_gamma   90.00
#
_symmetry.space_group_name_H-M   'P 1'
#
loop_
_entity.id
_entity.type
_entity.pdbx_description
1 polymer ?
#
loop_
_entity_poly.entity_id
_entity_poly.type
_entity_poly.pdbx_seq_one_letter_code
_entity_poly.pdbx_strand_id
1 'polypeptide(L)'
;MNARPIFRSIRSGPHWLLAGTTGGGKSNELNVMLVTLLARNKPSELRMVMIDLKGGLELSHYAGIPHLLIDDNVTKTGIITRPEDVPTALFWIVQEAERRMRIISSAGYSDLVDYNARRSAKNKIPYLLVICDELASVKLLDPKAGRASERLWADLGNRGRAVGISLIICTQYPDKAVLSPSIKAVLNAKLAFACSTYPSSLVILGNGDAKGLSPVGRFVYQSGSEHITIQAPYFPKMFRDELIAKIKYGTADLNIGRSHDVTELEVMEWALQNNNGILSFRRLFEIFKGRGLTQVELNKWLSSWENQQYRLLDAWYQVNPGAGQKPRMLKAIDNTNAPADEENQNTKHKTQSDADIQPYQPHDTDVKKSKYKRKKRMDELLDDIDQTEDDEEGL
;
A
#
# COMPACT_ATOMS: atom_id res chain seq x y z
N MET A 1 -11.02 -23.16 -12.63
CA MET A 1 -11.06 -21.72 -12.28
C MET A 1 -9.62 -21.24 -12.39
N ASN A 2 -9.25 -20.79 -13.58
CA ASN A 2 -7.88 -20.41 -13.89
C ASN A 2 -7.71 -18.94 -13.54
N ALA A 3 -7.30 -18.62 -12.32
CA ALA A 3 -6.95 -17.24 -11.98
C ALA A 3 -5.43 -17.16 -11.83
N ARG A 4 -4.77 -16.57 -12.83
CA ARG A 4 -3.36 -16.15 -12.68
C ARG A 4 -3.28 -15.23 -11.45
N PRO A 5 -2.38 -15.50 -10.49
CA PRO A 5 -2.27 -14.67 -9.30
C PRO A 5 -1.88 -13.25 -9.69
N ILE A 6 -2.67 -12.28 -9.21
CA ILE A 6 -2.42 -10.86 -9.45
C ILE A 6 -1.62 -10.33 -8.27
N PHE A 7 -0.40 -9.85 -8.56
CA PHE A 7 0.42 -9.16 -7.58
C PHE A 7 0.41 -7.66 -7.90
N ARG A 8 0.23 -6.84 -6.87
CA ARG A 8 0.36 -5.38 -6.96
C ARG A 8 1.26 -4.89 -5.83
N SER A 9 2.13 -3.94 -6.16
CA SER A 9 2.92 -3.25 -5.14
C SER A 9 2.05 -2.16 -4.54
N ILE A 10 2.08 -1.98 -3.22
CA ILE A 10 1.41 -0.83 -2.60
C ILE A 10 1.95 0.50 -3.14
N ARG A 11 3.18 0.53 -3.66
CA ARG A 11 3.78 1.73 -4.26
C ARG A 11 3.15 2.13 -5.59
N SER A 12 2.51 1.22 -6.33
CA SER A 12 1.95 1.54 -7.66
C SER A 12 0.72 2.44 -7.56
N GLY A 13 -0.07 2.30 -6.49
CA GLY A 13 -1.08 3.27 -6.08
C GLY A 13 -0.87 3.59 -4.61
N PRO A 14 -0.07 4.60 -4.23
CA PRO A 14 0.44 4.76 -2.86
C PRO A 14 -0.65 4.90 -1.78
N HIS A 15 -1.89 5.19 -2.16
CA HIS A 15 -3.00 5.37 -1.24
C HIS A 15 -4.20 4.53 -1.69
N TRP A 16 -4.59 3.57 -0.85
CA TRP A 16 -5.57 2.53 -1.16
C TRP A 16 -6.88 2.79 -0.42
N LEU A 17 -8.00 2.62 -1.12
CA LEU A 17 -9.35 2.54 -0.55
C LEU A 17 -9.85 1.10 -0.63
N LEU A 18 -10.23 0.52 0.50
CA LEU A 18 -10.97 -0.74 0.57
C LEU A 18 -12.39 -0.45 1.04
N ALA A 19 -13.39 -0.65 0.18
CA ALA A 19 -14.76 -0.28 0.48
C ALA A 19 -15.77 -1.34 0.05
N GLY A 20 -16.87 -1.46 0.78
CA GLY A 20 -17.95 -2.43 0.52
C GLY A 20 -18.62 -2.87 1.80
N THR A 21 -19.78 -3.52 1.70
CA THR A 21 -20.61 -3.84 2.87
C THR A 21 -19.97 -4.90 3.77
N THR A 22 -20.46 -4.99 5.01
CA THR A 22 -20.09 -6.07 5.95
C THR A 22 -20.29 -7.44 5.29
N GLY A 23 -19.34 -8.36 5.53
CA GLY A 23 -19.38 -9.69 4.92
C GLY A 23 -18.89 -9.77 3.47
N GLY A 24 -18.54 -8.65 2.83
CA GLY A 24 -18.04 -8.63 1.44
C GLY A 24 -16.64 -9.24 1.23
N GLY A 25 -15.87 -9.44 2.30
CA GLY A 25 -14.49 -9.97 2.25
C GLY A 25 -13.39 -8.92 2.52
N LYS A 26 -13.77 -7.67 2.82
CA LYS A 26 -12.85 -6.56 3.08
C LYS A 26 -11.82 -6.85 4.18
N SER A 27 -12.24 -7.29 5.36
CA SER A 27 -11.32 -7.61 6.46
C SER A 27 -10.33 -8.71 6.08
N ASN A 28 -10.78 -9.73 5.34
CA ASN A 28 -9.91 -10.80 4.85
C ASN A 28 -8.82 -10.23 3.93
N GLU A 29 -9.18 -9.40 2.96
CA GLU A 29 -8.21 -8.78 2.06
C GLU A 29 -7.26 -7.82 2.78
N LEU A 30 -7.75 -7.03 3.73
CA LEU A 30 -6.89 -6.20 4.57
C LEU A 30 -5.85 -7.07 5.30
N ASN A 31 -6.26 -8.21 5.87
CA ASN A 31 -5.34 -9.15 6.48
C ASN A 31 -4.35 -9.70 5.45
N VAL A 32 -4.78 -10.12 4.25
CA VAL A 32 -3.91 -10.58 3.14
C VAL A 32 -2.84 -9.54 2.80
N MET A 33 -3.23 -8.27 2.65
CA MET A 33 -2.30 -7.18 2.37
C MET A 33 -1.30 -7.03 3.52
N LEU A 34 -1.77 -6.94 4.77
CA LEU A 34 -0.93 -6.75 5.94
C LEU A 34 0.05 -7.91 6.15
N VAL A 35 -0.41 -9.16 6.12
CA VAL A 35 0.50 -10.31 6.29
C VAL A 35 1.47 -10.47 5.14
N THR A 36 1.07 -10.13 3.90
CA THR A 36 2.00 -10.12 2.75
C THR A 36 3.11 -9.09 2.95
N LEU A 37 2.78 -7.90 3.44
CA LEU A 37 3.79 -6.87 3.74
C LEU A 37 4.69 -7.28 4.89
N LEU A 38 4.11 -7.78 5.98
CA LEU A 38 4.86 -8.20 7.15
C LEU A 38 5.82 -9.35 6.83
N ALA A 39 5.38 -10.35 6.06
CA ALA A 39 6.19 -11.50 5.67
C ALA A 39 7.31 -11.17 4.66
N ARG A 40 7.38 -9.94 4.15
CA ARG A 40 8.30 -9.53 3.07
C ARG A 40 9.13 -8.29 3.38
N ASN A 41 8.93 -7.67 4.54
CA ASN A 41 9.61 -6.44 4.91
C ASN A 41 10.07 -6.53 6.35
N LYS A 42 11.29 -6.07 6.62
CA LYS A 42 11.80 -5.91 7.99
C LYS A 42 11.23 -4.63 8.62
N PRO A 43 11.21 -4.51 9.96
CA PRO A 43 10.87 -3.26 10.64
C PRO A 43 11.76 -2.06 10.27
N SER A 44 12.98 -2.32 9.77
CA SER A 44 13.88 -1.30 9.24
C SER A 44 13.50 -0.80 7.85
N GLU A 45 12.58 -1.48 7.16
CA GLU A 45 12.14 -1.18 5.80
C GLU A 45 10.70 -0.68 5.77
N LEU A 46 9.87 -1.17 6.69
CA LEU A 46 8.45 -0.81 6.79
C LEU A 46 8.06 -0.57 8.25
N ARG A 47 7.47 0.61 8.50
CA ARG A 47 6.78 0.97 9.74
C ARG A 47 5.30 1.17 9.51
N MET A 48 4.49 0.90 10.53
CA MET A 48 3.03 0.97 10.45
C MET A 48 2.44 1.80 11.59
N VAL A 49 1.40 2.57 11.28
CA VAL A 49 0.49 3.17 12.26
C VAL A 49 -0.91 2.66 11.94
N MET A 50 -1.60 2.12 12.94
CA MET A 50 -2.92 1.54 12.78
C MET A 50 -3.96 2.37 13.54
N ILE A 51 -5.14 2.55 12.96
CA ILE A 51 -6.28 3.24 13.57
C ILE A 51 -7.44 2.23 13.64
N ASP A 52 -7.77 1.83 14.87
CA ASP A 52 -8.80 0.84 15.19
C ASP A 52 -9.75 1.42 16.24
N LEU A 53 -10.79 2.09 15.76
CA LEU A 53 -11.79 2.73 16.60
C LEU A 53 -13.00 1.84 16.88
N LYS A 54 -13.02 0.60 16.36
CA LYS A 54 -14.13 -0.36 16.52
C LYS A 54 -13.88 -1.35 17.67
N GLY A 55 -13.18 -0.90 18.71
CA GLY A 55 -12.98 -1.71 19.92
C GLY A 55 -12.03 -2.89 19.75
N GLY A 56 -11.14 -2.88 18.74
CA GLY A 56 -10.05 -3.85 18.65
C GLY A 56 -10.42 -5.19 18.03
N LEU A 57 -11.31 -5.23 17.04
CA LEU A 57 -11.76 -6.50 16.43
C LEU A 57 -10.88 -6.98 15.27
N GLU A 58 -10.18 -6.08 14.58
CA GLU A 58 -9.42 -6.43 13.37
C GLU A 58 -7.92 -6.11 13.52
N LEU A 59 -7.55 -4.87 13.89
CA LEU A 59 -6.14 -4.48 13.93
C LEU A 59 -5.45 -4.78 15.26
N SER A 60 -6.21 -4.97 16.35
CA SER A 60 -5.66 -5.33 17.67
C SER A 60 -4.79 -6.59 17.66
N HIS A 61 -5.05 -7.53 16.75
CA HIS A 61 -4.27 -8.75 16.58
C HIS A 61 -2.79 -8.46 16.31
N TYR A 62 -2.51 -7.35 15.63
CA TYR A 62 -1.17 -6.91 15.27
C TYR A 62 -0.44 -6.20 16.43
N ALA A 63 -1.08 -5.94 17.56
CA ALA A 63 -0.48 -5.22 18.69
C ALA A 63 0.83 -5.88 19.16
N GLY A 64 1.93 -5.11 19.19
CA GLY A 64 3.24 -5.59 19.64
C GLY A 64 4.15 -6.17 18.55
N ILE A 65 3.75 -6.19 17.28
CA ILE A 65 4.72 -6.47 16.20
C ILE A 65 5.78 -5.35 16.13
N PRO A 66 7.04 -5.67 15.80
CA PRO A 66 8.13 -4.69 15.76
C PRO A 66 8.00 -3.64 14.64
N HIS A 67 7.14 -3.88 13.64
CA HIS A 67 6.84 -2.93 12.56
C HIS A 67 5.99 -1.74 13.02
N LEU A 68 5.29 -1.84 14.15
CA LEU A 68 4.50 -0.73 14.65
C LEU A 68 5.40 0.46 15.01
N LEU A 69 4.97 1.65 14.62
CA LEU A 69 5.61 2.90 14.98
C LEU A 69 5.19 3.28 16.41
N ILE A 70 6.14 3.22 17.34
CA ILE A 70 5.95 3.64 18.72
C ILE A 70 6.62 5.00 18.88
N ASP A 71 5.82 6.04 19.07
CA ASP A 71 6.27 7.41 19.30
C ASP A 71 5.25 8.10 20.21
N ASP A 72 5.69 8.73 21.30
CA ASP A 72 4.82 9.44 22.25
C ASP A 72 3.93 10.52 21.61
N ASN A 73 4.31 11.02 20.44
CA ASN A 73 3.57 12.04 19.69
C ASN A 73 2.64 11.44 18.63
N VAL A 74 2.67 10.12 18.42
CA VAL A 74 1.79 9.41 17.48
C VAL A 74 0.91 8.43 18.25
N THR A 75 1.53 7.44 18.89
CA THR A 75 0.87 6.43 19.74
C THR A 75 1.94 5.63 20.50
N LYS A 76 1.61 5.28 21.74
CA LYS A 76 2.48 4.46 22.60
C LYS A 76 2.54 2.99 22.19
N THR A 77 1.58 2.53 21.38
CA THR A 77 1.44 1.10 21.03
C THR A 77 1.53 0.85 19.53
N GLY A 78 1.52 1.90 18.70
CA GLY A 78 1.37 1.79 17.25
C GLY A 78 -0.08 1.66 16.77
N ILE A 79 -1.03 1.50 17.69
CA ILE A 79 -2.46 1.41 17.40
C ILE A 79 -3.18 2.56 18.10
N ILE A 80 -3.93 3.33 17.35
CA ILE A 80 -4.76 4.43 17.82
C ILE A 80 -6.17 3.88 18.01
N THR A 81 -6.67 3.92 19.25
CA THR A 81 -7.96 3.35 19.64
C THR A 81 -8.99 4.38 20.04
N ARG A 82 -8.61 5.66 20.10
CA ARG A 82 -9.48 6.76 20.48
C ARG A 82 -9.58 7.77 19.33
N PRO A 83 -10.79 8.22 18.95
CA PRO A 83 -10.97 9.09 17.81
C PRO A 83 -10.26 10.44 17.98
N GLU A 84 -10.20 10.99 19.20
CA GLU A 84 -9.55 12.27 19.50
C GLU A 84 -8.04 12.27 19.29
N ASP A 85 -7.39 11.10 19.30
CA ASP A 85 -5.95 10.96 19.07
C ASP A 85 -5.60 10.94 17.56
N VAL A 86 -6.58 10.68 16.68
CA VAL A 86 -6.36 10.52 15.24
C VAL A 86 -5.80 11.81 14.60
N PRO A 87 -6.38 13.01 14.80
CA PRO A 87 -5.83 14.24 14.21
C PRO A 87 -4.38 14.50 14.65
N THR A 88 -4.08 14.25 15.93
CA THR A 88 -2.74 14.46 16.49
C THR A 88 -1.71 13.58 15.81
N ALA A 89 -2.02 12.29 15.63
CA ALA A 89 -1.15 11.36 14.95
C ALA A 89 -0.96 11.71 13.47
N LEU A 90 -2.04 12.05 12.75
CA LEU A 90 -1.96 12.42 11.35
C LEU A 90 -1.15 13.69 11.13
N PHE A 91 -1.31 14.69 11.99
CA PHE A 91 -0.50 15.91 11.94
C PHE A 91 0.99 15.60 12.13
N TRP A 92 1.35 14.73 13.07
CA TRP A 92 2.74 14.29 13.21
C TRP A 92 3.26 13.62 11.93
N ILE A 93 2.45 12.77 11.30
CA ILE A 93 2.83 12.05 10.08
C ILE A 93 3.00 13.03 8.90
N VAL A 94 2.18 14.06 8.81
CA VAL A 94 2.36 15.16 7.85
C VAL A 94 3.70 15.87 8.10
N GLN A 95 4.03 16.20 9.36
CA GLN A 95 5.33 16.81 9.68
C GLN A 95 6.51 15.88 9.36
N GLU A 96 6.34 14.57 9.52
CA GLU A 96 7.34 13.58 9.12
C GLU A 96 7.49 13.54 7.59
N ALA A 97 6.39 13.67 6.83
CA ALA A 97 6.43 13.80 5.38
C ALA A 97 7.28 15.01 4.96
N GLU A 98 7.06 16.17 5.57
CA GLU A 98 7.85 17.39 5.31
C GLU A 98 9.33 17.23 5.68
N ARG A 99 9.62 16.55 6.79
CA ARG A 99 11.00 16.28 7.22
C ARG A 99 11.71 15.39 6.20
N ARG A 100 11.07 14.31 5.75
CA ARG A 100 11.60 13.41 4.72
C ARG A 100 11.84 14.13 3.41
N MET A 101 10.88 14.96 2.97
CA MET A 101 11.00 15.75 1.75
C MET A 101 12.26 16.64 1.79
N ARG A 102 12.51 17.31 2.92
CA ARG A 102 13.72 18.14 3.11
C ARG A 102 15.01 17.33 3.05
N ILE A 103 15.04 16.14 3.65
CA ILE A 103 16.23 15.27 3.65
C ILE A 103 16.50 14.69 2.26
N ILE A 104 15.46 14.25 1.57
CA ILE A 104 15.55 13.67 0.22
C ILE A 104 16.02 14.73 -0.77
N SER A 105 15.40 15.92 -0.74
CA SER A 105 15.73 17.03 -1.63
C SER A 105 17.12 17.60 -1.37
N SER A 106 17.53 17.76 -0.10
CA SER A 106 18.87 18.26 0.23
C SER A 106 19.99 17.29 -0.17
N ALA A 107 19.65 16.00 -0.27
CA ALA A 107 20.55 14.97 -0.80
C ALA A 107 20.52 14.87 -2.34
N GLY A 108 19.72 15.68 -3.04
CA GLY A 108 19.66 15.73 -4.50
C GLY A 108 18.79 14.63 -5.14
N TYR A 109 17.82 14.08 -4.42
CA TYR A 109 16.90 13.05 -4.92
C TYR A 109 15.47 13.59 -5.02
N SER A 110 14.67 13.01 -5.92
CA SER A 110 13.26 13.35 -6.11
C SER A 110 12.30 12.51 -5.26
N ASP A 111 12.71 11.30 -4.88
CA ASP A 111 11.86 10.40 -4.10
C ASP A 111 12.66 9.46 -3.17
N LEU A 112 11.93 8.77 -2.30
CA LEU A 112 12.49 7.85 -1.32
C LEU A 112 13.13 6.62 -1.97
N VAL A 113 12.63 6.16 -3.13
CA VAL A 113 13.15 4.98 -3.81
C VAL A 113 14.59 5.23 -4.22
N ASP A 114 14.81 6.34 -4.93
CA ASP A 114 16.14 6.75 -5.40
C ASP A 114 17.06 7.12 -4.22
N TYR A 115 16.51 7.80 -3.21
CA TYR A 115 17.25 8.10 -1.99
C TYR A 115 17.75 6.82 -1.30
N ASN A 116 16.88 5.83 -1.10
CA ASN A 116 17.24 4.58 -0.42
C ASN A 116 18.15 3.68 -1.27
N ALA A 117 18.03 3.71 -2.61
CA ALA A 117 18.85 2.89 -3.50
C ALA A 117 20.35 3.21 -3.39
N ARG A 118 20.70 4.44 -3.02
CA ARG A 118 22.09 4.91 -2.91
C ARG A 118 22.60 5.01 -1.46
N ARG A 119 21.89 4.41 -0.51
CA ARG A 119 22.26 4.42 0.93
C ARG A 119 22.53 3.02 1.45
N SER A 120 23.47 2.94 2.39
CA SER A 120 23.66 1.73 3.18
C SER A 120 22.41 1.43 4.01
N ALA A 121 22.19 0.15 4.35
CA ALA A 121 20.98 -0.29 5.07
C ALA A 121 20.71 0.52 6.35
N LYS A 122 21.76 0.95 7.07
CA LYS A 122 21.65 1.76 8.30
C LYS A 122 21.13 3.20 8.07
N ASN A 123 21.23 3.70 6.84
CA ASN A 123 20.86 5.07 6.47
C ASN A 123 19.61 5.15 5.59
N LYS A 124 18.97 4.01 5.31
CA LYS A 124 17.68 3.97 4.60
C LYS A 124 16.58 4.49 5.51
N ILE A 125 15.67 5.27 4.95
CA ILE A 125 14.46 5.70 5.65
C ILE A 125 13.38 4.64 5.38
N PRO A 126 12.75 4.06 6.42
CA PRO A 126 11.69 3.07 6.22
C PRO A 126 10.45 3.69 5.59
N TYR A 127 9.76 2.92 4.76
CA TYR A 127 8.39 3.27 4.35
C TYR A 127 7.49 3.33 5.58
N LEU A 128 6.50 4.21 5.54
CA LEU A 128 5.49 4.33 6.59
C LEU A 128 4.11 4.07 5.99
N LEU A 129 3.40 3.09 6.54
CA LEU A 129 2.05 2.76 6.14
C LEU A 129 1.07 3.16 7.24
N VAL A 130 0.09 3.99 6.90
CA VAL A 130 -0.99 4.37 7.81
C VAL A 130 -2.24 3.61 7.42
N ILE A 131 -2.81 2.87 8.36
CA ILE A 131 -3.96 1.99 8.14
C ILE A 131 -5.14 2.46 8.99
N CYS A 132 -6.30 2.64 8.38
CA CYS A 132 -7.54 2.94 9.09
C CYS A 132 -8.58 1.87 8.72
N ASP A 133 -9.01 1.04 9.68
CA ASP A 133 -9.96 -0.06 9.42
C ASP A 133 -11.39 0.44 9.12
N GLU A 134 -11.79 1.56 9.72
CA GLU A 134 -13.04 2.22 9.41
C GLU A 134 -12.91 3.73 9.48
N LEU A 135 -12.82 4.35 8.30
CA LEU A 135 -12.79 5.81 8.17
C LEU A 135 -14.02 6.47 8.81
N ALA A 136 -15.20 5.89 8.62
CA ALA A 136 -16.44 6.45 9.14
C ALA A 136 -16.42 6.57 10.68
N SER A 137 -15.74 5.65 11.37
CA SER A 137 -15.69 5.62 12.83
C SER A 137 -15.04 6.87 13.42
N VAL A 138 -14.09 7.50 12.72
CA VAL A 138 -13.46 8.73 13.23
C VAL A 138 -14.53 9.82 13.39
N LYS A 139 -15.29 10.09 12.32
CA LYS A 139 -16.31 11.14 12.27
C LYS A 139 -17.57 10.80 13.06
N LEU A 140 -17.96 9.52 13.09
CA LEU A 140 -19.15 9.07 13.83
C LEU A 140 -18.94 9.10 15.35
N LEU A 141 -17.73 8.79 15.83
CA LEU A 141 -17.44 8.79 17.27
C LEU A 141 -17.04 10.18 17.77
N ASP A 142 -16.34 10.97 16.96
CA ASP A 142 -16.00 12.35 17.27
C ASP A 142 -16.06 13.21 15.99
N PRO A 143 -17.14 13.97 15.77
CA PRO A 143 -17.29 14.82 14.59
C PRO A 143 -16.18 15.88 14.46
N LYS A 144 -15.65 16.41 15.57
CA LYS A 144 -14.56 17.41 15.53
C LYS A 144 -13.26 16.76 15.07
N ALA A 145 -12.91 15.61 15.65
CA ALA A 145 -11.75 14.85 15.21
C ALA A 145 -11.90 14.38 13.75
N GLY A 146 -13.11 13.99 13.33
CA GLY A 146 -13.41 13.63 11.94
C GLY A 146 -13.10 14.76 10.96
N ARG A 147 -13.58 15.99 11.23
CA ARG A 147 -13.33 17.17 10.38
C ARG A 147 -11.84 17.51 10.29
N ALA A 148 -11.14 17.55 11.42
CA ALA A 148 -9.70 17.81 11.45
C ALA A 148 -8.90 16.73 10.70
N SER A 149 -9.28 15.45 10.86
CA SER A 149 -8.62 14.32 10.21
C SER A 149 -8.80 14.34 8.69
N GLU A 150 -9.95 14.77 8.17
CA GLU A 150 -10.25 14.81 6.74
C GLU A 150 -9.23 15.67 5.96
N ARG A 151 -8.95 16.88 6.44
CA ARG A 151 -7.94 17.77 5.84
C ARG A 151 -6.55 17.13 5.87
N LEU A 152 -6.20 16.47 6.98
CA LEU A 152 -4.88 15.82 7.15
C LEU A 152 -4.71 14.58 6.27
N TRP A 153 -5.77 13.78 6.07
CA TRP A 153 -5.74 12.65 5.13
C TRP A 153 -5.49 13.10 3.70
N ALA A 154 -6.17 14.17 3.27
CA ALA A 154 -5.99 14.74 1.95
C ALA A 154 -4.56 15.31 1.78
N ASP A 155 -4.05 16.07 2.74
CA ASP A 155 -2.70 16.62 2.68
C ASP A 155 -1.63 15.52 2.65
N LEU A 156 -1.80 14.49 3.50
CA LEU A 156 -0.91 13.33 3.52
C LEU A 156 -0.94 12.56 2.21
N GLY A 157 -2.11 12.38 1.60
CA GLY A 157 -2.25 11.74 0.30
C GLY A 157 -1.56 12.51 -0.84
N ASN A 158 -1.56 13.85 -0.78
CA ASN A 158 -0.89 14.68 -1.78
C ASN A 158 0.65 14.64 -1.66
N ARG A 159 1.18 14.52 -0.44
CA ARG A 159 2.63 14.60 -0.17
C ARG A 159 3.31 13.24 0.00
N GLY A 160 2.57 12.23 0.44
CA GLY A 160 3.10 10.99 0.98
C GLY A 160 3.87 10.13 -0.03
N ARG A 161 3.40 10.08 -1.28
CA ARG A 161 3.99 9.22 -2.35
C ARG A 161 5.50 9.35 -2.47
N ALA A 162 6.01 10.57 -2.69
CA ALA A 162 7.42 10.80 -2.97
C ALA A 162 8.31 10.50 -1.75
N VAL A 163 7.77 10.63 -0.54
CA VAL A 163 8.50 10.46 0.72
C VAL A 163 8.26 9.08 1.36
N GLY A 164 7.62 8.18 0.63
CA GLY A 164 7.34 6.80 1.05
C GLY A 164 6.40 6.68 2.23
N ILE A 165 5.38 7.54 2.29
CA ILE A 165 4.25 7.39 3.21
C ILE A 165 3.02 7.01 2.39
N SER A 166 2.40 5.89 2.76
CA SER A 166 1.26 5.28 2.07
C SER A 166 0.06 5.16 2.99
N LEU A 167 -1.14 5.16 2.39
CA LEU A 167 -2.41 5.03 3.11
C LEU A 167 -3.11 3.74 2.71
N ILE A 168 -3.72 3.05 3.68
CA ILE A 168 -4.77 2.06 3.46
C ILE A 168 -5.97 2.50 4.29
N ILE A 169 -7.01 2.95 3.61
CA ILE A 169 -8.24 3.43 4.23
C ILE A 169 -9.36 2.45 3.90
N CYS A 170 -10.00 1.93 4.94
CA CYS A 170 -11.09 0.98 4.82
C CYS A 170 -12.40 1.63 5.25
N THR A 171 -13.50 1.21 4.63
CA THR A 171 -14.85 1.57 5.12
C THR A 171 -15.90 0.53 4.75
N GLN A 172 -16.89 0.34 5.62
CA GLN A 172 -18.12 -0.39 5.31
C GLN A 172 -19.30 0.52 4.92
N TYR A 173 -19.11 1.84 5.01
CA TYR A 173 -20.11 2.86 4.71
C TYR A 173 -19.64 3.71 3.51
N PRO A 174 -19.70 3.17 2.29
CA PRO A 174 -19.32 3.91 1.08
C PRO A 174 -20.41 4.93 0.69
N ASP A 175 -20.57 5.97 1.50
CA ASP A 175 -21.43 7.12 1.22
C ASP A 175 -20.62 8.41 1.09
N LYS A 176 -21.27 9.49 0.64
CA LYS A 176 -20.63 10.78 0.40
C LYS A 176 -20.22 11.51 1.69
N ALA A 177 -20.82 11.18 2.83
CA ALA A 177 -20.51 11.81 4.11
C ALA A 177 -19.21 11.26 4.73
N VAL A 178 -18.87 10.01 4.40
CA VAL A 178 -17.63 9.32 4.78
C VAL A 178 -16.55 9.52 3.71
N LEU A 179 -16.88 9.33 2.43
CA LEU A 179 -15.93 9.44 1.31
C LEU A 179 -16.14 10.77 0.57
N SER A 180 -15.66 11.84 1.19
CA SER A 180 -15.68 13.18 0.61
C SER A 180 -14.84 13.29 -0.67
N PRO A 181 -15.07 14.30 -1.52
CA PRO A 181 -14.28 14.52 -2.73
C PRO A 181 -12.77 14.64 -2.46
N SER A 182 -12.36 15.33 -1.40
CA SER A 182 -10.96 15.56 -1.02
C SER A 182 -10.24 14.25 -0.67
N ILE A 183 -10.87 13.39 0.11
CA ILE A 183 -10.33 12.06 0.44
C ILE A 183 -10.26 11.18 -0.81
N LYS A 184 -11.32 11.14 -1.63
CA LYS A 184 -11.35 10.32 -2.84
C LYS A 184 -10.31 10.74 -3.87
N ALA A 185 -9.99 12.03 -3.95
CA ALA A 185 -9.00 12.55 -4.89
C ALA A 185 -7.60 11.95 -4.65
N VAL A 186 -7.27 11.61 -3.40
CA VAL A 186 -5.95 11.05 -3.05
C VAL A 186 -5.92 9.52 -3.02
N LEU A 187 -7.05 8.85 -2.80
CA LEU A 187 -7.15 7.38 -2.78
C LEU A 187 -7.26 6.81 -4.20
N ASN A 188 -6.13 6.69 -4.86
CA ASN A 188 -6.04 6.39 -6.29
C ASN A 188 -6.11 4.90 -6.64
N ALA A 189 -5.86 4.00 -5.70
CA ALA A 189 -6.10 2.56 -5.85
C ALA A 189 -7.33 2.15 -5.03
N LYS A 190 -8.33 1.55 -5.68
CA LYS A 190 -9.61 1.21 -5.04
C LYS A 190 -9.92 -0.27 -5.18
N LEU A 191 -10.31 -0.89 -4.07
CA LEU A 191 -10.84 -2.24 -4.00
C LEU A 191 -12.31 -2.12 -3.55
N ALA A 192 -13.20 -2.18 -4.53
CA ALA A 192 -14.63 -2.14 -4.29
C ALA A 192 -15.17 -3.57 -4.17
N PHE A 193 -15.37 -4.01 -2.93
CA PHE A 193 -16.08 -5.23 -2.59
C PHE A 193 -17.58 -5.07 -2.83
N ALA A 194 -18.31 -6.18 -2.72
CA ALA A 194 -19.77 -6.22 -2.84
C ALA A 194 -20.43 -5.06 -2.09
N CYS A 195 -21.24 -4.30 -2.83
CA CYS A 195 -22.09 -3.23 -2.34
C CYS A 195 -23.56 -3.67 -2.43
N SER A 196 -24.36 -3.30 -1.44
CA SER A 196 -25.80 -3.58 -1.43
C SER A 196 -26.58 -2.73 -2.44
N THR A 197 -26.08 -1.54 -2.78
CA THR A 197 -26.80 -0.58 -3.63
C THR A 197 -25.91 0.00 -4.74
N TYR A 198 -26.57 0.49 -5.81
CA TYR A 198 -25.88 1.20 -6.90
C TYR A 198 -25.22 2.51 -6.42
N PRO A 199 -25.87 3.37 -5.61
CA PRO A 199 -25.22 4.57 -5.06
C PRO A 199 -23.93 4.28 -4.29
N SER A 200 -23.90 3.21 -3.50
CA SER A 200 -22.69 2.79 -2.79
C SER A 200 -21.54 2.43 -3.74
N SER A 201 -21.82 1.69 -4.82
CA SER A 201 -20.83 1.41 -5.86
C SER A 201 -20.36 2.69 -6.55
N LEU A 202 -21.30 3.59 -6.86
CA LEU A 202 -21.02 4.86 -7.54
C LEU A 202 -20.08 5.75 -6.72
N VAL A 203 -20.23 5.79 -5.39
CA VAL A 203 -19.35 6.57 -4.51
C VAL A 203 -17.91 6.07 -4.55
N ILE A 204 -17.70 4.75 -4.67
CA ILE A 204 -16.37 4.13 -4.71
C ILE A 204 -15.77 4.26 -6.12
N LEU A 205 -16.42 3.65 -7.12
CA LEU A 205 -15.88 3.42 -8.45
C LEU A 205 -16.26 4.49 -9.49
N GLY A 206 -17.29 5.28 -9.21
CA GLY A 206 -17.93 6.12 -10.23
C GLY A 206 -18.86 5.34 -11.17
N ASN A 207 -19.13 4.06 -10.91
CA ASN A 207 -20.08 3.23 -11.66
C ASN A 207 -20.75 2.15 -10.78
N GLY A 208 -21.54 1.25 -11.38
CA GLY A 208 -22.33 0.24 -10.68
C GLY A 208 -21.65 -1.12 -10.46
N ASP A 209 -20.38 -1.28 -10.83
CA ASP A 209 -19.76 -2.60 -11.02
C ASP A 209 -19.53 -3.37 -9.71
N ALA A 210 -19.56 -2.68 -8.56
CA ALA A 210 -19.46 -3.31 -7.25
C ALA A 210 -20.83 -3.76 -6.68
N LYS A 211 -21.95 -3.37 -7.30
CA LYS A 211 -23.28 -3.74 -6.81
C LYS A 211 -23.53 -5.24 -6.99
N GLY A 212 -23.79 -5.94 -5.89
CA GLY A 212 -24.17 -7.36 -5.93
C GLY A 212 -23.06 -8.31 -6.36
N LEU A 213 -21.78 -7.91 -6.23
CA LEU A 213 -20.65 -8.82 -6.48
C LEU A 213 -20.79 -10.09 -5.63
N SER A 214 -20.58 -11.22 -6.26
CA SER A 214 -20.55 -12.55 -5.65
C SER A 214 -19.52 -13.40 -6.39
N PRO A 215 -18.88 -14.41 -5.75
CA PRO A 215 -19.04 -14.79 -4.36
C PRO A 215 -18.30 -13.82 -3.41
N VAL A 216 -18.39 -14.07 -2.11
CA VAL A 216 -17.66 -13.31 -1.07
C VAL A 216 -16.17 -13.25 -1.39
N GLY A 217 -15.55 -12.10 -1.16
CA GLY A 217 -14.15 -11.84 -1.51
C GLY A 217 -13.96 -11.38 -2.96
N ARG A 218 -15.00 -11.36 -3.79
CA ARG A 218 -14.93 -10.70 -5.10
C ARG A 218 -14.93 -9.18 -4.94
N PHE A 219 -14.00 -8.53 -5.62
CA PHE A 219 -13.91 -7.07 -5.67
C PHE A 219 -13.52 -6.59 -7.07
N VAL A 220 -13.85 -5.33 -7.36
CA VAL A 220 -13.30 -4.60 -8.50
C VAL A 220 -12.09 -3.81 -8.03
N TYR A 221 -10.95 -4.03 -8.68
CA TYR A 221 -9.77 -3.20 -8.57
C TYR A 221 -9.83 -2.08 -9.60
N GLN A 222 -9.72 -0.84 -9.15
CA GLN A 222 -9.62 0.34 -10.00
C GLN A 222 -8.39 1.17 -9.61
N SER A 223 -7.46 1.38 -10.53
CA SER A 223 -6.31 2.26 -10.32
C SER A 223 -5.81 2.83 -11.63
N GLY A 224 -5.82 4.17 -11.75
CA GLY A 224 -5.59 4.83 -13.03
C GLY A 224 -6.61 4.33 -14.04
N SER A 225 -6.13 3.64 -15.05
CA SER A 225 -6.93 3.07 -16.13
C SER A 225 -7.21 1.57 -15.96
N GLU A 226 -6.53 0.88 -15.02
CA GLU A 226 -6.85 -0.49 -14.68
C GLU A 226 -8.25 -0.55 -14.05
N HIS A 227 -9.08 -1.43 -14.58
CA HIS A 227 -10.40 -1.75 -14.06
C HIS A 227 -10.63 -3.25 -14.27
N ILE A 228 -10.44 -4.04 -13.20
CA ILE A 228 -10.47 -5.50 -13.29
C ILE A 228 -11.19 -6.11 -12.08
N THR A 229 -11.96 -7.17 -12.31
CA THR A 229 -12.57 -7.95 -11.23
C THR A 229 -11.62 -9.02 -10.73
N ILE A 230 -11.40 -9.08 -9.42
CA ILE A 230 -10.48 -9.99 -8.75
C ILE A 230 -11.22 -10.76 -7.67
N GLN A 231 -10.82 -12.02 -7.47
CA GLN A 231 -11.22 -12.80 -6.31
C GLN A 231 -10.10 -12.75 -5.26
N ALA A 232 -10.39 -12.18 -4.09
CA ALA A 232 -9.48 -12.18 -2.96
C ALA A 232 -9.13 -13.63 -2.56
N PRO A 233 -7.85 -13.93 -2.27
CA PRO A 233 -7.50 -15.20 -1.64
C PRO A 233 -8.08 -15.24 -0.23
N TYR A 234 -8.60 -16.40 0.17
CA TYR A 234 -9.03 -16.58 1.56
C TYR A 234 -7.81 -16.82 2.46
N PHE A 235 -7.65 -16.01 3.50
CA PHE A 235 -6.57 -16.13 4.47
C PHE A 235 -7.12 -16.44 5.85
N PRO A 236 -7.01 -17.70 6.32
CA PRO A 236 -7.58 -18.10 7.60
C PRO A 236 -6.93 -17.36 8.78
N LYS A 237 -7.76 -16.94 9.74
CA LYS A 237 -7.32 -16.19 10.94
C LYS A 237 -6.24 -16.92 11.74
N MET A 238 -6.30 -18.26 11.80
CA MET A 238 -5.29 -19.07 12.49
C MET A 238 -3.88 -18.86 11.91
N PHE A 239 -3.74 -18.80 10.58
CA PHE A 239 -2.44 -18.55 9.94
C PHE A 239 -1.95 -17.11 10.15
N ARG A 240 -2.88 -16.14 10.21
CA ARG A 240 -2.56 -14.76 10.60
C ARG A 240 -1.96 -14.73 12.00
N ASP A 241 -2.63 -15.32 12.97
CA ASP A 241 -2.22 -15.27 14.38
C ASP A 241 -0.87 -15.99 14.58
N GLU A 242 -0.68 -17.14 13.90
CA GLU A 242 0.60 -17.86 13.89
C GLU A 242 1.74 -17.01 13.30
N LEU A 243 1.53 -16.38 12.15
CA LEU A 243 2.53 -15.52 11.52
C LEU A 243 2.84 -14.32 12.42
N ILE A 244 1.81 -13.63 12.92
CA ILE A 244 1.98 -12.50 13.83
C ILE A 244 2.79 -12.91 15.07
N ALA A 245 2.50 -14.06 15.67
CA ALA A 245 3.27 -14.57 16.80
C ALA A 245 4.75 -14.78 16.41
N LYS A 246 5.01 -15.45 15.29
CA LYS A 246 6.38 -15.64 14.79
C LYS A 246 7.12 -14.31 14.58
N ILE A 247 6.43 -13.30 14.06
CA ILE A 247 7.00 -11.96 13.85
C ILE A 247 7.30 -11.27 15.19
N LYS A 248 6.38 -11.33 16.15
CA LYS A 248 6.57 -10.75 17.50
C LYS A 248 7.77 -11.34 18.22
N TYR A 249 7.96 -12.65 18.11
CA TYR A 249 9.05 -13.38 18.78
C TYR A 249 10.32 -13.48 17.93
N GLY A 250 10.37 -12.83 16.77
CA GLY A 250 11.55 -12.84 15.89
C GLY A 250 11.87 -14.19 15.26
N THR A 251 10.92 -15.12 15.26
CA THR A 251 11.06 -16.47 14.68
C THR A 251 10.46 -16.60 13.27
N ALA A 252 9.86 -15.53 12.77
CA ALA A 252 9.42 -15.45 11.38
C ALA A 252 10.62 -15.24 10.45
N ASP A 253 10.73 -16.08 9.42
CA ASP A 253 11.56 -15.77 8.26
C ASP A 253 10.84 -14.69 7.44
N LEU A 254 11.24 -13.42 7.59
CA LEU A 254 10.60 -12.27 6.92
C LEU A 254 10.94 -12.16 5.42
N ASN A 255 11.38 -13.25 4.77
CA ASN A 255 11.66 -13.33 3.35
C ASN A 255 10.94 -14.54 2.70
N ILE A 256 9.71 -14.84 3.11
CA ILE A 256 8.96 -15.97 2.56
C ILE A 256 8.72 -15.75 1.05
N GLY A 257 9.53 -16.40 0.22
CA GLY A 257 9.20 -16.72 -1.17
C GLY A 257 9.57 -15.72 -2.28
N ARG A 258 10.30 -14.62 -2.00
CA ARG A 258 11.09 -13.93 -3.04
C ARG A 258 12.37 -13.36 -2.43
N SER A 259 13.49 -13.54 -3.12
CA SER A 259 14.77 -12.90 -2.78
C SER A 259 14.73 -11.37 -2.94
N HIS A 260 13.65 -10.84 -3.53
CA HIS A 260 13.47 -9.42 -3.90
C HIS A 260 12.01 -8.95 -3.97
N ASP A 261 11.81 -7.63 -4.00
CA ASP A 261 10.51 -6.96 -4.12
C ASP A 261 10.09 -6.66 -5.58
N VAL A 262 10.93 -7.01 -6.57
CA VAL A 262 10.65 -6.81 -8.00
C VAL A 262 9.54 -7.74 -8.48
N THR A 263 8.65 -7.24 -9.35
CA THR A 263 7.58 -8.04 -9.98
C THR A 263 7.76 -8.15 -11.50
N GLU A 264 7.21 -9.20 -12.10
CA GLU A 264 7.25 -9.42 -13.56
C GLU A 264 6.60 -8.26 -14.32
N LEU A 265 5.44 -7.80 -13.83
CA LEU A 265 4.71 -6.67 -14.41
C LEU A 265 5.51 -5.37 -14.34
N GLU A 266 6.14 -5.10 -13.18
CA GLU A 266 6.99 -3.91 -13.02
C GLU A 266 8.17 -3.90 -14.01
N VAL A 267 8.77 -5.07 -14.30
CA VAL A 267 9.83 -5.20 -15.30
C VAL A 267 9.29 -4.91 -16.72
N MET A 268 8.11 -5.43 -17.05
CA MET A 268 7.47 -5.23 -18.35
C MET A 268 7.03 -3.78 -18.57
N GLU A 269 6.36 -3.18 -17.58
CA GLU A 269 5.92 -1.79 -17.59
C GLU A 269 7.11 -0.84 -17.69
N TRP A 270 8.19 -1.11 -16.94
CA TRP A 270 9.42 -0.33 -17.05
C TRP A 270 9.98 -0.39 -18.48
N ALA A 271 9.99 -1.57 -19.10
CA ALA A 271 10.47 -1.73 -20.47
C ALA A 271 9.61 -0.95 -21.49
N LEU A 272 8.28 -0.95 -21.33
CA LEU A 272 7.37 -0.15 -22.17
C LEU A 272 7.63 1.35 -22.02
N GLN A 273 7.73 1.83 -20.79
CA GLN A 273 7.87 3.24 -20.48
C GLN A 273 9.26 3.81 -20.78
N ASN A 274 10.32 3.00 -20.62
CA ASN A 274 11.70 3.48 -20.60
C ASN A 274 12.62 2.84 -21.65
N ASN A 275 12.14 1.80 -22.36
CA ASN A 275 12.97 1.04 -23.30
C ASN A 275 12.20 0.56 -24.54
N ASN A 276 11.14 1.27 -24.93
CA ASN A 276 10.34 0.98 -26.13
C ASN A 276 9.86 -0.49 -26.22
N GLY A 277 9.51 -1.08 -25.08
CA GLY A 277 9.07 -2.48 -24.98
C GLY A 277 10.18 -3.53 -25.10
N ILE A 278 11.45 -3.12 -25.25
CA ILE A 278 12.58 -4.04 -25.36
C ILE A 278 12.93 -4.63 -23.99
N LEU A 279 12.90 -5.95 -23.87
CA LEU A 279 13.23 -6.70 -22.66
C LEU A 279 14.71 -7.11 -22.66
N SER A 280 15.60 -6.10 -22.62
CA SER A 280 17.05 -6.30 -22.61
C SER A 280 17.53 -6.80 -21.25
N PHE A 281 18.07 -8.03 -21.20
CA PHE A 281 18.60 -8.62 -19.96
C PHE A 281 19.57 -7.69 -19.23
N ARG A 282 20.59 -7.16 -19.93
CA ARG A 282 21.61 -6.31 -19.33
C ARG A 282 21.00 -5.06 -18.70
N ARG A 283 20.09 -4.40 -19.40
CA ARG A 283 19.50 -3.14 -18.93
C ARG A 283 18.53 -3.37 -17.77
N LEU A 284 17.68 -4.39 -17.88
CA LEU A 284 16.76 -4.77 -16.81
C LEU A 284 17.51 -5.19 -15.54
N PHE A 285 18.56 -6.00 -15.66
CA PHE A 285 19.36 -6.41 -14.52
C PHE A 285 20.00 -5.22 -13.82
N GLU A 286 20.59 -4.27 -14.56
CA GLU A 286 21.19 -3.06 -13.96
C GLU A 286 20.19 -2.25 -13.14
N ILE A 287 18.95 -2.14 -13.61
CA ILE A 287 17.88 -1.37 -12.92
C ILE A 287 17.40 -2.10 -11.67
N PHE A 288 17.21 -3.42 -11.74
CA PHE A 288 16.51 -4.17 -10.70
C PHE A 288 17.44 -4.94 -9.74
N LYS A 289 18.74 -5.10 -10.05
CA LYS A 289 19.71 -5.79 -9.17
C LYS A 289 19.83 -5.14 -7.79
N GLY A 290 19.70 -3.81 -7.71
CA GLY A 290 19.75 -3.07 -6.44
C GLY A 290 18.60 -3.40 -5.48
N ARG A 291 17.57 -4.06 -6.01
CA ARG A 291 16.39 -4.52 -5.27
C ARG A 291 16.38 -6.02 -4.99
N GLY A 292 17.49 -6.70 -5.31
CA GLY A 292 17.70 -8.11 -5.04
C GLY A 292 17.39 -9.05 -6.21
N LEU A 293 16.91 -8.54 -7.36
CA LEU A 293 16.64 -9.37 -8.52
C LEU A 293 17.91 -10.06 -8.99
N THR A 294 17.93 -11.39 -9.01
CA THR A 294 19.10 -12.14 -9.47
C THR A 294 19.09 -12.32 -10.98
N GLN A 295 20.28 -12.58 -11.55
CA GLN A 295 20.40 -12.92 -12.97
C GLN A 295 19.62 -14.18 -13.34
N VAL A 296 19.56 -15.16 -12.43
CA VAL A 296 18.87 -16.44 -12.64
C VAL A 296 17.36 -16.22 -12.73
N GLU A 297 16.79 -15.46 -11.79
CA GLU A 297 15.36 -15.11 -11.79
C GLU A 297 14.97 -14.32 -13.04
N LEU A 298 15.74 -13.27 -13.37
CA LEU A 298 15.46 -12.46 -14.56
C LEU A 298 15.54 -13.27 -15.86
N ASN A 299 16.53 -14.16 -16.01
CA ASN A 299 16.62 -15.03 -17.17
C ASN A 299 15.45 -16.02 -17.26
N LYS A 300 15.04 -16.58 -16.12
CA LYS A 300 13.88 -17.48 -16.04
C LYS A 300 12.61 -16.76 -16.46
N TRP A 301 12.39 -15.56 -15.94
CA TRP A 301 11.29 -14.68 -16.30
C TRP A 301 11.24 -14.38 -17.78
N LEU A 302 12.32 -13.80 -18.34
CA LEU A 302 12.39 -13.47 -19.76
C LEU A 302 12.06 -14.67 -20.65
N SER A 303 12.57 -15.85 -20.30
CA SER A 303 12.30 -17.08 -21.06
C SER A 303 10.84 -17.54 -20.90
N SER A 304 10.29 -17.49 -19.69
CA SER A 304 8.91 -17.90 -19.41
C SER A 304 7.85 -17.00 -20.05
N TRP A 305 8.21 -15.76 -20.37
CA TRP A 305 7.30 -14.80 -20.98
C TRP A 305 7.18 -14.97 -22.49
N GLU A 306 8.07 -15.68 -23.15
CA GLU A 306 8.03 -15.82 -24.62
C GLU A 306 6.68 -16.35 -25.10
N ASN A 307 6.11 -15.66 -26.09
CA ASN A 307 4.80 -15.91 -26.67
C ASN A 307 3.61 -15.79 -25.71
N GLN A 308 3.84 -15.36 -24.46
CA GLN A 308 2.76 -15.03 -23.53
C GLN A 308 2.21 -13.64 -23.83
N GLN A 309 0.93 -13.47 -23.53
CA GLN A 309 0.25 -12.19 -23.62
C GLN A 309 -0.04 -11.64 -22.23
N TYR A 310 0.12 -10.33 -22.09
CA TYR A 310 -0.08 -9.59 -20.85
C TYR A 310 -0.91 -8.34 -21.15
N ARG A 311 -1.87 -8.07 -20.27
CA ARG A 311 -2.51 -6.77 -20.22
C ARG A 311 -1.63 -5.85 -19.38
N LEU A 312 -1.06 -4.83 -20.01
CA LEU A 312 -0.13 -3.89 -19.39
C LEU A 312 -0.59 -2.48 -19.71
N LEU A 313 -0.67 -1.63 -18.69
CA LEU A 313 -1.27 -0.30 -18.80
C LEU A 313 -2.71 -0.46 -19.34
N ASP A 314 -2.95 -0.11 -20.61
CA ASP A 314 -4.29 -0.10 -21.26
C ASP A 314 -4.42 -0.96 -22.51
N ALA A 315 -3.41 -1.75 -22.83
CA ALA A 315 -3.43 -2.56 -24.04
C ALA A 315 -2.93 -3.98 -23.76
N TRP A 316 -3.31 -4.88 -24.67
CA TRP A 316 -2.72 -6.20 -24.71
C TRP A 316 -1.37 -6.14 -25.43
N TYR A 317 -0.40 -6.81 -24.84
CA TYR A 317 0.93 -6.98 -25.41
C TYR A 317 1.28 -8.45 -25.47
N GLN A 318 1.91 -8.87 -26.57
CA GLN A 318 2.57 -10.17 -26.67
C GLN A 318 4.07 -9.99 -26.53
N VAL A 319 4.71 -10.87 -25.75
CA VAL A 319 6.17 -10.91 -25.68
C VAL A 319 6.67 -11.77 -26.83
N ASN A 320 7.26 -11.12 -27.82
CA ASN A 320 7.91 -11.81 -28.92
C ASN A 320 9.25 -12.41 -28.46
N PRO A 321 9.56 -13.66 -28.85
CA PRO A 321 10.79 -14.33 -28.47
C PRO A 321 12.01 -13.59 -29.03
N GLY A 322 13.14 -13.74 -28.33
CA GLY A 322 14.42 -13.24 -28.82
C GLY A 322 14.95 -14.13 -29.94
N ALA A 323 15.74 -13.58 -30.85
CA ALA A 323 16.39 -14.34 -31.92
C ALA A 323 17.84 -13.91 -32.09
N GLY A 324 18.79 -14.80 -31.78
CA GLY A 324 20.22 -14.50 -31.81
C GLY A 324 20.56 -13.32 -30.90
N GLN A 325 21.07 -12.22 -31.48
CA GLN A 325 21.38 -10.97 -30.76
C GLN A 325 20.16 -10.07 -30.50
N LYS A 326 18.98 -10.39 -31.05
CA LYS A 326 17.78 -9.58 -30.86
C LYS A 326 17.12 -9.93 -29.52
N PRO A 327 16.98 -8.95 -28.60
CA PRO A 327 16.29 -9.17 -27.33
C PRO A 327 14.79 -9.40 -27.55
N ARG A 328 14.16 -10.03 -26.55
CA ARG A 328 12.71 -10.17 -26.44
C ARG A 328 12.04 -8.80 -26.43
N MET A 329 10.80 -8.72 -26.88
CA MET A 329 10.11 -7.43 -27.03
C MET A 329 8.62 -7.56 -26.80
N LEU A 330 8.06 -6.63 -26.03
CA LEU A 330 6.62 -6.43 -25.92
C LEU A 330 6.11 -5.71 -27.17
N LYS A 331 5.18 -6.33 -27.87
CA LYS A 331 4.45 -5.72 -28.99
C LYS A 331 2.97 -5.65 -28.67
N ALA A 332 2.37 -4.48 -28.91
CA ALA A 332 0.94 -4.32 -28.78
C ALA A 332 0.21 -5.24 -29.77
N ILE A 333 -0.90 -5.82 -29.33
CA ILE A 333 -1.79 -6.64 -30.14
C ILE A 333 -3.22 -6.10 -30.02
N ASP A 334 -3.99 -6.23 -31.10
CA ASP A 334 -5.37 -5.78 -31.12
C ASP A 334 -6.26 -6.65 -30.20
N ASN A 335 -7.25 -6.02 -29.55
CA ASN A 335 -8.15 -6.64 -28.58
C ASN A 335 -8.95 -7.85 -29.12
N THR A 336 -8.94 -8.10 -30.44
CA THR A 336 -9.61 -9.23 -31.08
C THR A 336 -8.82 -10.54 -31.00
N ASN A 337 -7.54 -10.51 -30.62
CA ASN A 337 -6.62 -11.67 -30.63
C ASN A 337 -6.21 -12.17 -29.21
N ALA A 338 -6.99 -11.85 -28.18
CA ALA A 338 -6.72 -12.30 -26.80
C ALA A 338 -7.09 -13.79 -26.61
N PRO A 339 -6.18 -14.64 -26.08
CA PRO A 339 -6.41 -16.07 -25.88
C PRO A 339 -7.22 -16.36 -24.60
N ALA A 340 -7.95 -17.47 -24.63
CA ALA A 340 -8.59 -18.09 -23.47
C ALA A 340 -7.56 -18.92 -22.67
N ASP A 341 -7.64 -18.86 -21.33
CA ASP A 341 -6.59 -19.33 -20.40
C ASP A 341 -6.51 -20.85 -20.20
N GLU A 342 -5.35 -21.47 -20.48
CA GLU A 342 -4.99 -22.85 -20.07
C GLU A 342 -3.72 -22.92 -19.17
N GLU A 343 -3.78 -23.82 -18.17
CA GLU A 343 -2.83 -24.02 -17.05
C GLU A 343 -1.60 -24.87 -17.41
N ASN A 344 -0.48 -24.70 -16.68
CA ASN A 344 0.44 -25.82 -16.46
C ASN A 344 1.29 -25.70 -15.17
N GLN A 345 1.63 -26.87 -14.61
CA GLN A 345 1.97 -27.16 -13.21
C GLN A 345 3.48 -27.34 -12.91
N ASN A 346 3.78 -27.39 -11.59
CA ASN A 346 4.96 -27.93 -10.89
C ASN A 346 6.22 -27.03 -10.75
N THR A 347 6.76 -26.80 -9.54
CA THR A 347 7.53 -27.78 -8.74
C THR A 347 7.90 -27.25 -7.33
N LYS A 348 8.15 -28.18 -6.37
CA LYS A 348 8.53 -28.02 -4.94
C LYS A 348 10.07 -27.98 -4.73
N HIS A 349 10.58 -27.31 -3.67
CA HIS A 349 11.69 -27.73 -2.75
C HIS A 349 12.02 -26.61 -1.71
N LYS A 350 11.95 -26.88 -0.39
CA LYS A 350 12.97 -27.30 0.62
C LYS A 350 13.98 -26.21 1.06
N THR A 351 13.97 -25.93 2.36
CA THR A 351 14.62 -24.85 3.14
C THR A 351 15.90 -25.28 3.86
N GLN A 352 16.78 -24.32 4.14
CA GLN A 352 17.87 -24.41 5.12
C GLN A 352 18.14 -23.03 5.76
N SER A 353 18.48 -23.03 7.05
CA SER A 353 18.55 -21.94 8.02
C SER A 353 19.83 -21.10 7.96
N ASP A 354 19.83 -19.87 8.49
CA ASP A 354 20.65 -19.50 9.67
C ASP A 354 20.50 -18.03 10.15
N ALA A 355 20.32 -17.96 11.47
CA ALA A 355 20.62 -17.01 12.56
C ALA A 355 21.03 -15.51 12.41
N ASP A 356 20.50 -14.76 13.40
CA ASP A 356 21.00 -13.64 14.22
C ASP A 356 21.11 -12.20 13.67
N ILE A 357 20.17 -11.32 14.11
CA ILE A 357 20.31 -9.85 14.09
C ILE A 357 19.69 -9.24 15.36
N GLN A 358 20.47 -8.43 16.08
CA GLN A 358 20.06 -7.68 17.28
C GLN A 358 19.26 -6.39 16.97
N PRO A 359 18.39 -5.94 17.90
CA PRO A 359 17.48 -4.80 17.69
C PRO A 359 18.16 -3.42 17.72
N TYR A 360 17.65 -2.51 16.88
CA TYR A 360 18.07 -1.12 16.73
C TYR A 360 17.34 -0.19 17.72
N GLN A 361 18.08 0.72 18.36
CA GLN A 361 17.59 1.77 19.26
C GLN A 361 17.66 3.14 18.54
N PRO A 362 16.59 3.94 18.52
CA PRO A 362 16.62 5.27 17.89
C PRO A 362 17.41 6.27 18.75
N HIS A 363 18.18 7.13 18.08
CA HIS A 363 18.95 8.19 18.73
C HIS A 363 18.03 9.34 19.19
N ASP A 364 18.15 9.64 20.48
CA ASP A 364 17.42 10.64 21.24
C ASP A 364 17.90 12.07 20.91
N THR A 365 17.00 13.00 20.59
CA THR A 365 17.20 14.44 20.80
C THR A 365 15.85 15.19 20.93
N ASP A 366 15.69 15.86 22.09
CA ASP A 366 14.82 17.02 22.39
C ASP A 366 13.27 16.91 22.26
N VAL A 367 12.67 16.13 23.16
CA VAL A 367 11.21 15.93 23.25
C VAL A 367 10.44 17.07 23.96
N LYS A 368 11.06 17.88 24.82
CA LYS A 368 10.30 18.79 25.74
C LYS A 368 9.93 20.17 25.17
N LYS A 369 10.81 20.83 24.40
CA LYS A 369 10.50 22.15 23.78
C LYS A 369 9.58 22.03 22.56
N SER A 370 9.55 20.85 21.95
CA SER A 370 8.75 20.51 20.77
C SER A 370 7.26 20.37 21.08
N LYS A 371 6.90 19.76 22.23
CA LYS A 371 5.49 19.52 22.62
C LYS A 371 4.68 20.82 22.83
N TYR A 372 5.26 21.84 23.45
CA TYR A 372 4.56 23.11 23.73
C TYR A 372 4.27 23.94 22.47
N LYS A 373 5.26 24.07 21.56
CA LYS A 373 5.05 24.74 20.27
C LYS A 373 4.05 24.00 19.37
N ARG A 374 4.01 22.66 19.46
CA ARG A 374 3.10 21.82 18.68
C ARG A 374 1.65 21.88 19.16
N LYS A 375 1.41 21.88 20.48
CA LYS A 375 0.06 22.05 21.02
C LYS A 375 -0.53 23.40 20.60
N LYS A 376 0.23 24.49 20.76
CA LYS A 376 -0.18 25.83 20.34
C LYS A 376 -0.51 25.91 18.83
N ARG A 377 0.31 25.30 17.98
CA ARG A 377 0.07 25.26 16.51
C ARG A 377 -1.12 24.39 16.11
N MET A 378 -1.45 23.37 16.91
CA MET A 378 -2.65 22.55 16.72
C MET A 378 -3.90 23.33 17.11
N ASP A 379 -3.85 24.01 18.26
CA ASP A 379 -4.95 24.86 18.73
C ASP A 379 -5.22 25.99 17.71
N GLU A 380 -4.17 26.64 17.18
CA GLU A 380 -4.29 27.64 16.08
C GLU A 380 -4.89 27.04 14.79
N LEU A 381 -4.52 25.82 14.40
CA LEU A 381 -5.10 25.13 13.23
C LEU A 381 -6.58 24.76 13.43
N LEU A 382 -6.97 24.40 14.66
CA LEU A 382 -8.36 24.11 15.02
C LEU A 382 -9.19 25.39 15.06
N ASP A 383 -8.62 26.50 15.54
CA ASP A 383 -9.28 27.81 15.57
C ASP A 383 -9.45 28.39 14.14
N ASP A 384 -8.46 28.23 13.25
CA ASP A 384 -8.56 28.62 11.83
C ASP A 384 -9.60 27.77 11.06
N ILE A 385 -9.84 26.52 11.49
CA ILE A 385 -10.90 25.67 10.96
C ILE A 385 -12.28 26.21 11.34
N ASP A 386 -12.48 26.67 12.58
CA ASP A 386 -13.75 27.21 13.05
C ASP A 386 -14.04 28.60 12.42
N GLN A 387 -13.03 29.45 12.19
CA GLN A 387 -13.21 30.79 11.58
C GLN A 387 -13.53 30.77 10.08
N THR A 388 -13.11 29.74 9.35
CA THR A 388 -13.39 29.63 7.90
C THR A 388 -14.83 29.18 7.60
N GLU A 389 -15.56 28.63 8.59
CA GLU A 389 -16.97 28.24 8.45
C GLU A 389 -17.93 29.39 8.79
N ASP A 390 -17.59 30.29 9.74
CA ASP A 390 -18.41 31.48 10.03
C ASP A 390 -18.56 32.41 8.81
N ASP A 391 -17.56 32.42 7.91
CA ASP A 391 -17.57 33.19 6.66
C ASP A 391 -18.31 32.46 5.50
N GLU A 392 -18.47 31.13 5.56
CA GLU A 392 -19.17 30.33 4.53
C GLU A 392 -20.64 30.04 4.88
N GLU A 393 -21.04 30.04 6.15
CA GLU A 393 -22.47 29.98 6.56
C GLU A 393 -23.16 31.35 6.54
N GLY A 394 -22.41 32.44 6.31
CA GLY A 394 -22.89 33.83 6.22
C GLY A 394 -23.14 34.35 4.79
N LEU A 395 -22.96 33.52 3.76
CA LEU A 395 -23.20 33.82 2.33
C LEU A 395 -24.18 32.82 1.72
#